data_AF-A0A1E5WHS2-F1
#
_entry.id   AF-A0A1E5WHS2-F1
#
_cell.length_a   1.000
_cell.length_b   1.000
_cell.length_c   1.000
_cell.angle_alpha   90.00
_cell.angle_beta   90.00
_cell.angle_gamma   90.00
#
_symmetry.space_group_name_H-M   'P 1'
#
loop_
_entity.id
_entity.type
_entity.pdbx_description
1 polymer ?
#
loop_
_entity_poly.entity_id
_entity_poly.type
_entity_poly.pdbx_seq_one_letter_code
_entity_poly.pdbx_strand_id
1 'polypeptide(L)' 'MQSNRITGTIPIGFGKLPSLQRLELAGNDLSGEIPGDLASSTSLSFIDVSHNHLHSKTAQHWQRWTCPTTGLLA' A
#
# COMPACT_ATOMS: atom_id res chain seq x y z
N MET A 1 13.11 10.68 2.80
CA MET A 1 11.94 11.27 3.49
C MET A 1 11.19 12.11 2.48
N GLN A 2 10.10 11.57 1.92
CA GLN A 2 9.28 12.27 0.92
C GLN A 2 7.95 12.66 1.58
N SER A 3 8.00 13.62 2.52
CA SER A 3 6.79 14.21 3.10
C SER A 3 6.19 15.20 2.11
N ASN A 4 5.56 14.67 1.08
CA ASN A 4 4.69 15.46 0.24
C ASN A 4 3.30 15.49 0.89
N ARG A 5 2.58 16.60 0.74
CA ARG A 5 1.18 16.69 1.22
C ARG A 5 0.25 16.08 0.17
N ILE A 6 0.57 14.88 -0.31
CA ILE A 6 -0.27 14.20 -1.30
C ILE A 6 -1.50 13.71 -0.55
N THR A 7 -2.66 14.21 -0.95
CA THR A 7 -3.96 13.88 -0.40
C THR A 7 -4.81 13.11 -1.40
N GLY A 8 -5.76 12.31 -0.92
CA GLY A 8 -6.68 11.56 -1.75
C GLY A 8 -6.44 10.05 -1.67
N THR A 9 -7.04 9.29 -2.58
CA THR A 9 -6.95 7.82 -2.61
C THR A 9 -5.83 7.35 -3.52
N ILE A 10 -5.32 6.14 -3.28
CA ILE A 10 -4.43 5.49 -4.23
C ILE A 10 -5.27 5.03 -5.44
N PRO A 11 -5.02 5.55 -6.66
CA PRO A 11 -5.75 5.12 -7.83
C PRO A 11 -5.49 3.64 -8.18
N ILE A 12 -6.55 2.98 -8.63
CA ILE A 12 -6.50 1.62 -9.17
C ILE A 12 -5.76 1.68 -10.51
N GLY A 13 -4.75 0.85 -10.70
CA GLY A 13 -3.99 0.74 -11.95
C GLY A 13 -2.48 0.66 -11.75
N PHE A 14 -1.95 1.10 -10.60
CA PHE A 14 -0.52 1.00 -10.31
C PHE A 14 -0.03 -0.45 -10.35
N GLY A 15 -0.87 -1.41 -9.96
CA GLY A 15 -0.51 -2.82 -10.00
C GLY A 15 -0.32 -3.38 -11.41
N LYS A 16 -0.90 -2.71 -12.43
CA LYS A 16 -0.82 -3.12 -13.84
C LYS A 16 0.40 -2.56 -14.57
N LEU A 17 1.20 -1.71 -13.92
CA LEU A 17 2.38 -1.11 -14.53
C LEU A 17 3.53 -2.14 -14.59
N PRO A 18 3.94 -2.61 -15.78
CA PRO A 18 4.91 -3.69 -15.90
C PRO A 18 6.32 -3.29 -15.46
N SER A 19 6.62 -1.99 -15.44
CA SER A 19 7.93 -1.46 -15.04
C SER A 19 7.97 -0.92 -13.61
N LEU A 20 6.84 -0.90 -12.89
CA LEU A 20 6.78 -0.33 -11.55
C LEU A 20 7.29 -1.36 -10.53
N GLN A 21 8.56 -1.19 -10.11
CA GLN A 21 9.22 -2.10 -9.17
C GLN A 21 9.19 -1.60 -7.73
N ARG A 22 9.15 -0.29 -7.52
CA ARG A 22 9.22 0.35 -6.21
C ARG A 22 8.19 1.46 -6.11
N LEU A 23 7.38 1.44 -5.06
CA LEU A 23 6.41 2.47 -4.76
C LEU A 23 6.61 2.97 -3.33
N GLU A 24 7.09 4.20 -3.17
CA GLU A 24 7.30 4.86 -1.88
C GLU A 24 6.31 6.03 -1.76
N LEU A 25 5.29 5.85 -0.94
CA LEU A 25 4.27 6.84 -0.61
C LEU A 25 4.25 7.16 0.88
N ALA A 26 5.29 6.76 1.62
CA ALA A 26 5.36 6.94 3.07
C ALA A 26 5.33 8.41 3.49
N GLY A 27 4.57 8.72 4.55
CA GLY A 27 4.52 10.07 5.13
C GLY A 27 3.74 11.08 4.30
N ASN A 28 2.63 10.64 3.69
CA ASN A 28 1.68 11.49 2.97
C ASN A 28 0.31 11.49 3.70
N ASP A 29 -0.63 12.28 3.21
CA ASP A 29 -2.01 12.36 3.73
C ASP A 29 -2.99 11.55 2.86
N LEU A 30 -2.52 10.43 2.28
CA LEU A 30 -3.38 9.55 1.49
C LEU A 30 -4.39 8.86 2.42
N SER A 31 -5.63 8.76 1.97
CA SER A 31 -6.74 8.17 2.72
C SER A 31 -7.56 7.23 1.87
N GLY A 32 -8.31 6.33 2.52
CA GLY A 32 -9.16 5.35 1.84
C GLY A 32 -8.48 4.00 1.65
N GLU A 33 -8.94 3.26 0.65
CA GLU A 33 -8.62 1.85 0.49
C GLU A 33 -7.32 1.64 -0.31
N ILE A 34 -6.47 0.72 0.14
CA ILE A 34 -5.34 0.21 -0.66
C ILE A 34 -5.91 -0.69 -1.75
N PRO A 35 -5.75 -0.35 -3.04
CA PRO A 35 -6.37 -1.10 -4.11
C PRO A 35 -5.67 -2.46 -4.29
N GLY A 36 -6.47 -3.51 -4.44
CA GLY A 36 -5.98 -4.90 -4.47
C GLY A 36 -5.11 -5.24 -5.69
N ASP A 37 -5.14 -4.42 -6.74
CA ASP A 37 -4.28 -4.57 -7.91
C ASP A 37 -2.80 -4.39 -7.54
N LEU A 38 -2.46 -3.53 -6.58
CA LEU A 38 -1.10 -3.41 -6.04
C LEU A 38 -0.61 -4.73 -5.45
N ALA A 39 -1.48 -5.46 -4.76
CA ALA A 39 -1.16 -6.78 -4.24
C ALA A 39 -1.08 -7.86 -5.35
N SER A 40 -1.79 -7.65 -6.46
CA SER A 40 -1.75 -8.52 -7.65
C SER A 40 -0.62 -8.18 -8.63
N SER A 41 0.21 -7.17 -8.34
CA SER A 41 1.28 -6.77 -9.25
C SER A 41 2.41 -7.79 -9.29
N THR A 42 2.82 -8.17 -10.50
CA THR A 42 3.92 -9.11 -10.73
C THR A 42 5.29 -8.44 -10.67
N SER A 43 5.35 -7.15 -11.02
CA SER A 43 6.61 -6.39 -11.14
C SER A 43 7.00 -5.67 -9.85
N LEU A 44 6.04 -5.42 -8.96
CA LEU A 44 6.26 -4.63 -7.74
C LEU A 44 7.01 -5.46 -6.70
N SER A 45 8.20 -4.99 -6.36
CA SER A 45 9.15 -5.63 -5.44
C SER A 45 9.17 -4.98 -4.06
N PHE A 46 8.74 -3.72 -3.98
CA PHE A 46 8.74 -2.95 -2.74
C PHE A 46 7.59 -1.95 -2.73
N ILE A 47 6.86 -1.92 -1.63
CA ILE A 47 5.81 -0.94 -1.37
C ILE A 47 5.96 -0.39 0.04
N ASP A 48 6.01 0.92 0.16
CA ASP A 48 5.95 1.61 1.44
C ASP A 48 4.84 2.66 1.41
N VAL A 49 3.78 2.39 2.16
CA VAL A 49 2.62 3.27 2.35
C VAL A 49 2.46 3.66 3.82
N SER A 50 3.52 3.48 4.63
CA SER A 50 3.53 3.81 6.04
C SER A 50 3.24 5.29 6.28
N HIS A 51 2.80 5.65 7.49
CA HIS A 51 2.50 7.05 7.82
C HIS A 51 1.52 7.73 6.83
N ASN A 52 0.43 7.03 6.50
CA ASN A 52 -0.74 7.53 5.77
C ASN A 52 -2.02 7.09 6.49
N HIS A 53 -3.18 7.56 6.03
CA HIS A 53 -4.51 7.23 6.56
C HIS A 53 -5.20 6.13 5.74
N LEU A 54 -4.43 5.15 5.27
CA LEU A 54 -4.90 4.08 4.38
C LEU A 54 -5.38 2.85 5.16
N HIS A 55 -6.42 2.19 4.65
CA HIS A 55 -6.91 0.91 5.16
C HIS A 55 -6.98 -0.13 4.04
N SER A 56 -6.88 -1.41 4.36
CA SER A 56 -7.04 -2.46 3.37
C SER A 56 -8.50 -2.86 3.17
N LYS A 57 -8.90 -3.21 1.93
CA LYS A 57 -10.23 -3.82 1.70
C LYS A 57 -10.41 -5.15 2.40
N THR A 58 -9.37 -5.98 2.38
CA THR A 58 -9.44 -7.37 2.82
C THR A 58 -8.08 -7.77 3.37
N ALA A 59 -8.02 -8.08 4.67
CA ALA A 59 -6.80 -8.49 5.37
C ALA A 59 -6.09 -9.70 4.75
N GLN A 60 -6.76 -10.44 3.86
CA GLN A 60 -6.27 -11.68 3.29
C GLN A 60 -5.33 -11.48 2.09
N HIS A 61 -5.46 -10.38 1.33
CA HIS A 61 -4.63 -10.19 0.12
C HIS A 61 -3.29 -9.50 0.41
N TRP A 62 -3.18 -8.75 1.53
CA TRP A 62 -1.93 -8.09 1.93
C TRP A 62 -1.02 -8.95 2.81
N GLN A 63 -1.37 -10.21 3.08
CA GLN A 63 -0.55 -11.12 3.90
C GLN A 63 0.86 -11.34 3.36
N ARG A 64 1.10 -11.07 2.07
CA ARG A 64 2.44 -11.11 1.47
C ARG A 64 3.37 -10.00 1.95
N TRP A 65 2.80 -8.88 2.42
CA TRP A 65 3.53 -7.66 2.75
C TRP A 65 3.43 -7.29 4.23
N THR A 66 2.80 -8.12 5.05
CA THR A 66 2.68 -7.88 6.48
C THR A 66 3.36 -8.95 7.30
N CYS A 67 3.99 -8.50 8.38
CA CYS A 67 4.53 -9.39 9.39
C CYS A 67 3.37 -10.11 10.11
N PRO A 68 3.39 -11.45 10.24
CA PRO A 68 2.32 -12.22 10.89
C PRO A 68 2.18 -12.06 12.42
N THR A 69 2.82 -11.08 13.08
CA THR A 69 3.12 -11.16 14.51
C THR A 69 2.33 -10.26 15.47
N THR A 70 1.21 -9.66 15.10
CA THR A 70 0.28 -9.08 16.11
C THR A 70 -1.08 -9.75 16.06
N GLY A 71 -1.09 -11.02 16.48
CA GLY A 71 -2.14 -11.48 17.37
C GLY A 71 -1.87 -10.91 18.76
N LEU A 72 -2.50 -9.79 19.10
CA LEU A 72 -2.81 -9.50 20.50
C LEU A 72 -4.11 -8.71 20.56
N LEU A 73 -5.06 -9.33 21.25
CA LEU A 73 -6.34 -8.79 21.68
C LEU A 73 -6.16 -7.48 22.45
N ALA A 74 -6.91 -6.44 22.06
CA ALA A 74 -7.62 -5.50 22.94
C ALA A 74 -8.44 -4.53 22.07
#